data_AF-A0A836ZC52-F1
#
_entry.id   AF-A0A836ZC52-F1
#
_cell.length_a   1.000
_cell.length_b   1.000
_cell.length_c   1.000
_cell.angle_alpha   90.00
_cell.angle_beta   90.00
_cell.angle_gamma   90.00
#
_symmetry.space_group_name_H-M   'P 1'
#
loop_
_entity.id
_entity.type
_entity.pdbx_description
1 polymer ?
#
loop_
_entity_poly.entity_id
_entity_poly.type
_entity_poly.pdbx_seq_one_letter_code
_entity_poly.pdbx_strand_id
1 'polypeptide(L)'
;MLSRSPVESVQSTAPQPKAEPAKPKAPRATPVRIYTNAEELVGKPFRDLGEVSGDSCQASNQDSPPSIPTARKRMQINASKMKANAVLLHSCEVTSGTPGCYRQAVCIGSALNITAK
;
A
#
# COMPACT_ATOMS: atom_id res chain seq x y z
N MET A 1 -60.63 -19.30 33.81
CA MET A 1 -61.57 -19.17 32.66
C MET A 1 -60.88 -18.37 31.57
N LEU A 2 -60.84 -18.93 30.35
CA LEU A 2 -60.30 -18.43 29.06
C LEU A 2 -58.76 -18.41 28.94
N SER A 3 -58.08 -19.43 28.39
CA SER A 3 -58.07 -19.93 26.99
C SER A 3 -57.68 -18.87 25.95
N ARG A 4 -56.48 -18.97 25.36
CA ARG A 4 -56.23 -18.93 23.91
C ARG A 4 -54.76 -19.20 23.53
N SER A 5 -54.64 -20.01 22.49
CA SER A 5 -53.50 -20.73 21.92
C SER A 5 -52.51 -19.83 21.13
N PRO A 6 -51.40 -20.40 20.59
CA PRO A 6 -50.30 -19.66 19.97
C PRO A 6 -50.61 -19.26 18.53
N VAL A 7 -50.01 -18.18 18.03
CA VAL A 7 -50.06 -17.81 16.62
C VAL A 7 -48.70 -18.00 15.96
N GLU A 8 -48.74 -18.88 14.96
CA GLU A 8 -47.72 -19.27 14.00
C GLU A 8 -47.05 -18.11 13.25
N SER A 9 -45.84 -18.45 12.81
CA SER A 9 -45.01 -17.75 11.83
C SER A 9 -45.76 -17.31 10.58
N VAL A 10 -45.69 -16.01 10.26
CA VAL A 10 -46.09 -15.49 8.95
C VAL A 10 -44.86 -14.95 8.22
N GLN A 11 -44.30 -15.85 7.42
CA GLN A 11 -43.72 -15.63 6.09
C GLN A 11 -43.49 -14.16 5.66
N SER A 12 -42.23 -13.80 5.48
CA SER A 12 -41.82 -12.70 4.60
C SER A 12 -40.94 -13.27 3.49
N THR A 13 -41.58 -13.70 2.41
CA THR A 13 -40.91 -13.94 1.13
C THR A 13 -40.53 -12.59 0.55
N ALA A 14 -39.30 -12.14 0.77
CA ALA A 14 -38.76 -10.97 0.08
C ALA A 14 -38.34 -11.36 -1.35
N PRO A 15 -38.73 -10.61 -2.39
CA PRO A 15 -38.31 -10.87 -3.77
C PRO A 15 -36.81 -10.64 -3.94
N GLN A 16 -36.14 -11.61 -4.56
CA GLN A 16 -34.69 -11.59 -4.86
C GLN A 16 -34.36 -10.49 -5.88
N PRO A 17 -33.34 -9.64 -5.65
CA PRO A 17 -32.88 -8.69 -6.65
C PRO A 17 -32.22 -9.41 -7.84
N LYS A 18 -32.66 -9.09 -9.06
CA LYS A 18 -32.05 -9.53 -10.32
C LYS A 18 -30.58 -9.13 -10.38
N ALA A 19 -29.71 -10.08 -10.69
CA ALA A 19 -28.28 -9.86 -10.87
C ALA A 19 -28.02 -9.12 -12.21
N GLU A 20 -27.36 -7.97 -12.13
CA GLU A 20 -26.91 -7.16 -13.26
C GLU A 20 -25.58 -7.72 -13.83
N PRO A 21 -25.34 -7.72 -15.16
CA PRO A 21 -24.13 -8.30 -15.76
C PRO A 21 -22.84 -7.57 -15.36
N ALA A 22 -21.87 -8.30 -14.83
CA ALA A 22 -20.59 -7.76 -14.35
C ALA A 22 -19.72 -7.25 -15.51
N LYS A 23 -19.49 -5.93 -15.55
CA LYS A 23 -18.56 -5.26 -16.47
C LYS A 23 -17.11 -5.76 -16.26
N PRO A 24 -16.30 -5.99 -17.32
CA PRO A 24 -14.92 -6.46 -17.16
C PRO A 24 -14.09 -5.49 -16.30
N LYS A 25 -13.51 -6.00 -15.21
CA LYS A 25 -12.62 -5.22 -14.33
C LYS A 25 -11.31 -4.95 -15.09
N ALA A 26 -10.94 -3.67 -15.21
CA ALA A 26 -9.65 -3.29 -15.76
C ALA A 26 -8.50 -3.96 -14.98
N PRO A 27 -7.40 -4.39 -15.65
CA PRO A 27 -6.25 -4.95 -14.97
C PRO A 27 -5.71 -3.95 -13.95
N ARG A 28 -5.66 -4.36 -12.69
CA ARG A 28 -5.12 -3.52 -11.61
C ARG A 28 -3.60 -3.48 -11.77
N ALA A 29 -3.02 -2.29 -11.86
CA ALA A 29 -1.57 -2.15 -11.88
C ALA A 29 -0.95 -2.91 -10.70
N THR A 30 0.06 -3.74 -10.98
CA THR A 30 0.72 -4.53 -9.95
C THR A 30 1.42 -3.58 -8.97
N PRO A 31 1.07 -3.63 -7.67
CA PRO A 31 1.72 -2.80 -6.68
C PRO A 31 3.18 -3.21 -6.57
N VAL A 32 4.09 -2.23 -6.57
CA VAL A 32 5.54 -2.45 -6.38
C VAL A 32 5.75 -3.15 -5.04
N ARG A 33 6.38 -4.33 -5.04
CA ARG A 33 6.60 -5.13 -3.82
C ARG A 33 7.76 -4.55 -3.02
N ILE A 34 7.60 -4.34 -1.71
CA ILE A 34 8.73 -3.93 -0.86
C ILE A 34 9.34 -5.18 -0.22
N TYR A 35 10.64 -5.35 -0.39
CA TYR A 35 11.48 -6.32 0.28
C TYR A 35 12.27 -5.62 1.37
N THR A 36 12.30 -6.18 2.57
CA THR A 36 13.12 -5.66 3.68
C THR A 36 14.41 -6.44 3.88
N ASN A 37 14.55 -7.57 3.20
CA ASN A 37 15.70 -8.46 3.32
C ASN A 37 16.22 -8.79 1.92
N ALA A 38 17.54 -8.81 1.75
CA ALA A 38 18.18 -9.09 0.47
C ALA A 38 18.06 -10.58 0.11
N GLU A 39 17.93 -11.46 1.11
CA GLU A 39 17.82 -12.92 0.96
C GLU A 39 16.60 -13.31 0.13
N GLU A 40 15.53 -12.52 0.15
CA GLU A 40 14.31 -12.75 -0.63
C GLU A 40 14.50 -12.56 -2.14
N LEU A 41 15.63 -11.95 -2.52
CA LEU A 41 16.05 -11.71 -3.90
C LEU A 41 17.11 -12.73 -4.37
N VAL A 42 17.70 -13.50 -3.44
CA VAL A 42 18.67 -14.54 -3.79
C VAL A 42 18.01 -15.59 -4.66
N GLY A 43 18.65 -15.91 -5.78
CA GLY A 43 18.14 -16.86 -6.78
C GLY A 43 17.04 -16.31 -7.70
N LYS A 44 16.61 -15.05 -7.52
CA LYS A 44 15.67 -14.40 -8.44
C LYS A 44 16.45 -13.50 -9.40
N PRO A 45 16.36 -13.70 -10.72
CA PRO A 45 16.95 -12.76 -11.65
C PRO A 45 16.21 -11.42 -11.54
N PHE A 46 16.95 -10.37 -11.23
CA PHE A 46 16.44 -9.01 -11.16
C PHE A 46 17.39 -8.05 -11.88
N ARG A 47 16.81 -6.97 -12.41
CA ARG A 47 17.55 -5.83 -12.93
C ARG A 47 17.46 -4.70 -11.92
N ASP A 48 18.61 -4.16 -11.53
CA ASP A 48 18.65 -2.92 -10.76
C ASP A 48 18.34 -1.73 -11.67
N LEU A 49 17.38 -0.91 -11.25
CA LEU A 49 16.96 0.31 -11.94
C LEU A 49 17.56 1.57 -11.30
N GLY A 50 18.17 1.45 -10.11
CA GLY A 50 18.81 2.53 -9.37
C GLY A 50 18.20 2.77 -7.99
N GLU A 51 18.82 3.68 -7.25
CA GLU A 51 18.36 4.07 -5.92
C GLU A 51 17.08 4.92 -6.01
N VAL A 52 16.16 4.67 -5.09
CA VAL A 52 14.94 5.43 -4.91
C VAL A 52 14.78 5.83 -3.46
N SER A 53 14.28 7.05 -3.29
CA SER A 53 13.99 7.61 -1.98
C SER A 53 12.58 8.17 -1.94
N GLY A 54 12.05 8.23 -0.74
CA GLY A 54 10.78 8.88 -0.46
C GLY A 54 10.80 9.46 0.93
N ASP A 55 10.29 10.66 1.07
CA ASP A 55 10.34 11.41 2.32
C ASP A 55 8.98 11.94 2.74
N SER A 56 8.82 12.20 4.02
CA SER A 56 7.69 12.90 4.60
C SER A 56 8.24 14.09 5.39
N CYS A 57 8.22 15.27 4.77
CA CYS A 57 8.63 16.53 5.37
C CYS A 57 7.51 17.14 6.21
N GLN A 58 7.84 17.56 7.43
CA GLN A 58 7.05 18.46 8.27
C GLN A 58 7.75 19.83 8.23
N ALA A 59 7.14 20.82 7.58
CA ALA A 59 7.74 22.14 7.39
C ALA A 59 7.77 22.95 8.69
N SER A 60 6.70 22.90 9.47
CA SER A 60 6.54 23.59 10.75
C SER A 60 5.97 22.67 11.85
N ASN A 61 6.08 23.08 13.12
CA ASN A 61 5.49 22.35 14.25
C ASN A 61 3.95 22.24 14.20
N GLN A 62 3.28 23.08 13.38
CA GLN A 62 1.83 23.04 13.20
C GLN A 62 1.39 22.03 12.13
N ASP A 63 2.32 21.60 11.27
CA ASP A 63 2.04 20.59 10.25
C ASP A 63 2.04 19.19 10.87
N SER A 64 1.37 18.27 10.18
CA SER A 64 1.35 16.86 10.56
C SER A 64 2.77 16.31 10.75
N PRO A 65 3.03 15.53 11.83
CA PRO A 65 4.32 14.93 12.06
C PRO A 65 4.80 14.07 10.88
N PRO A 66 6.12 13.97 10.64
CA PRO A 66 6.65 13.14 9.58
C PRO A 66 6.37 11.67 9.88
N SER A 67 6.04 10.92 8.83
CA SER A 67 5.56 9.54 8.96
C SER A 67 6.35 8.59 8.06
N ILE A 68 7.00 7.59 8.68
CA ILE A 68 7.71 6.50 7.98
C ILE A 68 6.82 5.78 6.96
N PRO A 69 5.56 5.38 7.25
CA PRO A 69 4.73 4.73 6.24
C PRO A 69 4.42 5.64 5.04
N THR A 70 4.30 6.96 5.25
CA THR A 70 4.15 7.94 4.15
C THR A 70 5.41 8.02 3.30
N ALA A 71 6.59 8.13 3.94
CA ALA A 71 7.88 8.12 3.27
C ALA A 71 8.09 6.84 2.43
N ARG A 72 7.80 5.68 3.02
CA ARG A 72 7.87 4.37 2.36
C ARG A 72 6.92 4.26 1.16
N LYS A 73 5.69 4.78 1.29
CA LYS A 73 4.72 4.83 0.19
C LYS A 73 5.19 5.74 -0.95
N ARG A 74 5.78 6.90 -0.62
CA ARG A 74 6.36 7.82 -1.62
C ARG A 74 7.54 7.17 -2.35
N MET A 75 8.41 6.47 -1.63
CA MET A 75 9.51 5.68 -2.21
C MET A 75 8.97 4.62 -3.18
N GLN A 76 7.93 3.89 -2.78
CA GLN A 76 7.27 2.89 -3.63
C GLN A 76 6.66 3.49 -4.90
N ILE A 77 6.05 4.69 -4.80
CA ILE A 77 5.52 5.43 -5.95
C ILE A 77 6.65 5.87 -6.89
N ASN A 78 7.77 6.36 -6.35
CA ASN A 78 8.92 6.77 -7.15
C ASN A 78 9.57 5.58 -7.88
N ALA A 79 9.67 4.42 -7.22
CA ALA A 79 10.08 3.18 -7.87
C ALA A 79 9.13 2.78 -9.02
N SER A 80 7.82 2.93 -8.81
CA SER A 80 6.82 2.66 -9.86
C SER A 80 7.01 3.56 -11.09
N LYS A 81 7.35 4.84 -10.89
CA LYS A 81 7.67 5.76 -12.01
C LYS A 81 8.89 5.31 -12.82
N MET A 82 9.82 4.60 -12.19
CA MET A 82 10.98 3.99 -12.84
C MET A 82 10.65 2.64 -13.51
N LYS A 83 9.39 2.23 -13.53
CA LYS A 83 8.92 0.93 -14.03
C LYS A 83 9.50 -0.26 -13.24
N ALA A 84 9.83 -0.03 -11.96
CA ALA A 84 10.16 -1.08 -11.02
C ALA A 84 8.91 -1.87 -10.63
N ASN A 85 9.07 -3.16 -10.37
CA ASN A 85 8.02 -3.99 -9.76
C ASN A 85 8.36 -4.39 -8.32
N ALA A 86 9.57 -4.05 -7.85
CA ALA A 86 10.05 -4.29 -6.50
C ALA A 86 10.91 -3.13 -5.99
N VAL A 87 11.00 -3.00 -4.67
CA VAL A 87 11.98 -2.15 -3.98
C VAL A 87 12.63 -2.96 -2.88
N LEU A 88 13.96 -2.97 -2.82
CA LEU A 88 14.70 -3.42 -1.63
C LEU A 88 14.87 -2.22 -0.71
N LEU A 89 14.21 -2.22 0.44
CA LEU A 89 14.31 -1.17 1.44
C LEU A 89 15.60 -1.34 2.24
N HIS A 90 16.41 -0.28 2.30
CA HIS A 90 17.68 -0.26 3.04
C HIS A 90 17.47 0.27 4.45
N SER A 91 16.92 1.47 4.56
CA SER A 91 16.65 2.12 5.84
C SER A 91 15.50 3.10 5.76
N CYS A 92 14.91 3.38 6.92
CA CYS A 92 13.97 4.47 7.12
C CYS A 92 14.32 5.18 8.42
N GLU A 93 14.57 6.48 8.35
CA GLU A 93 15.01 7.27 9.49
C GLU A 93 14.20 8.56 9.61
N VAL A 94 14.12 9.10 10.82
CA VAL A 94 13.51 10.39 11.09
C VAL A 94 14.58 11.36 11.55
N THR A 95 14.85 12.38 10.74
CA THR A 95 15.89 13.38 10.97
C THR A 95 15.26 14.73 11.30
N SER A 96 15.95 15.55 12.07
CA SER A 96 15.62 16.96 12.31
C SER A 96 16.62 17.88 11.64
N GLY A 97 16.16 19.10 11.33
CA GLY A 97 17.05 20.17 10.88
C GLY A 97 17.45 20.06 9.41
N THR A 98 16.70 19.30 8.61
CA THR A 98 16.85 19.34 7.15
C THR A 98 16.44 20.73 6.66
N PRO A 99 17.21 21.40 5.79
CA PRO A 99 16.79 22.68 5.23
C PRO A 99 15.39 22.59 4.60
N GLY A 100 14.47 23.43 5.07
CA GLY A 100 13.06 23.43 4.62
C GLY A 100 12.11 22.48 5.36
N CYS A 101 12.63 21.61 6.25
CA CYS A 101 11.82 20.72 7.08
C CYS A 101 12.23 20.85 8.55
N TYR A 102 11.28 21.20 9.42
CA TYR A 102 11.48 21.09 10.86
C TYR A 102 11.89 19.67 11.27
N ARG A 103 11.14 18.68 10.76
CA ARG A 103 11.43 17.24 10.88
C ARG A 103 11.13 16.54 9.56
N GLN A 104 11.82 15.45 9.28
CA GLN A 104 11.62 14.70 8.04
C GLN A 104 11.82 13.21 8.30
N ALA A 105 10.91 12.38 7.81
CA ALA A 105 11.13 10.94 7.71
C ALA A 105 11.60 10.62 6.29
N VAL A 106 12.69 9.89 6.11
CA VAL A 106 13.23 9.51 4.81
C VAL A 106 13.39 8.00 4.77
N CYS A 107 12.91 7.37 3.70
CA CYS A 107 13.15 5.97 3.38
C CYS A 107 13.94 5.88 2.08
N ILE A 108 14.97 5.03 2.08
CA ILE A 108 15.87 4.81 0.95
C ILE A 108 15.85 3.32 0.61
N GLY A 109 15.90 3.02 -0.68
CA GLY A 109 15.90 1.66 -1.19
C GLY A 109 16.41 1.58 -2.63
N SER A 110 16.63 0.36 -3.11
CA SER A 110 16.93 0.11 -4.52
C SER A 110 15.67 -0.28 -5.28
N ALA A 111 15.39 0.37 -6.40
CA ALA A 111 14.30 0.02 -7.29
C ALA A 111 14.72 -1.13 -8.21
N LEU A 112 13.97 -2.22 -8.16
CA LEU A 112 14.31 -3.46 -8.87
C LEU A 112 13.19 -3.85 -9.83
N ASN A 113 13.60 -4.46 -10.93
CA ASN A 113 12.70 -5.17 -11.83
C ASN A 113 13.02 -6.67 -11.78
N ILE A 114 12.23 -7.42 -11.01
CA ILE A 114 12.33 -8.86 -10.88
C ILE A 114 11.63 -9.49 -12.09
N THR A 115 12.39 -10.16 -12.94
CA THR A 115 11.83 -10.97 -14.02
C THR A 115 11.46 -12.34 -13.45
N ALA A 116 10.16 -12.65 -13.39
CA ALA A 116 9.73 -14.02 -13.13
C ALA A 116 10.18 -14.88 -14.33
N LYS A 117 10.89 -15.98 -14.04
CA LYS A 117 11.31 -16.96 -15.03
C LYS A 117 10.23 -18.03 -15.18
#